data_AF-A0A1G7AMU4-F1
#
_entry.id   AF-A0A1G7AMU4-F1
#
_cell.length_a   1.000
_cell.length_b   1.000
_cell.length_c   1.000
_cell.angle_alpha   90.00
_cell.angle_beta   90.00
_cell.angle_gamma   90.00
#
_symmetry.space_group_name_H-M   'P 1'
#
loop_
_entity.id
_entity.type
_entity.pdbx_description
1 polymer ?
#
loop_
_entity_poly.entity_id
_entity_poly.type
_entity_poly.pdbx_seq_one_letter_code
_entity_poly.pdbx_strand_id
1 'polypeptide(L)'
;MPPRSPSRRNRVVARRVEVNDKMQQGYSYDLTARPGQDFAEGFTPDLTPKDMLEMGVFGGCYMTDCRDEFPKSWFEGAKLSPGKPDKALNYFGIHASQPLSEWRRKGWIHEDDPRGWFQWYCRYYTGRRHADDERQIGRWRAMRRHVGQVRKGCEEGDLSCRPKQRQALLHWAYDSRRL
;
A
#
# COMPACT_ATOMS: atom_id res chain seq x y z
N MET A 1 -17.93 16.66 46.18
CA MET A 1 -17.80 16.35 44.74
C MET A 1 -16.60 15.43 44.57
N PRO A 2 -16.75 14.18 44.12
CA PRO A 2 -15.61 13.28 43.92
C PRO A 2 -14.79 13.72 42.69
N PRO A 3 -13.46 13.62 42.74
CA PRO A 3 -12.61 13.95 41.60
C PRO A 3 -12.80 12.93 40.47
N ARG A 4 -13.00 13.44 39.26
CA ARG A 4 -13.14 12.63 38.03
C ARG A 4 -11.87 11.81 37.82
N SER A 5 -12.04 10.50 37.67
CA SER A 5 -10.97 9.56 37.34
C SER A 5 -10.25 9.99 36.05
N PRO A 6 -8.92 9.83 35.96
CA PRO A 6 -8.21 10.15 34.73
C PRO A 6 -8.61 9.18 33.62
N SER A 7 -9.01 9.75 32.49
CA SER A 7 -9.24 9.07 31.21
C SER A 7 -8.12 8.05 30.95
N ARG A 8 -8.51 6.77 30.82
CA ARG A 8 -7.62 5.69 30.38
C ARG A 8 -7.16 6.02 28.95
N ARG A 9 -5.98 6.62 28.82
CA ARG A 9 -5.26 6.62 27.54
C ARG A 9 -5.02 5.16 27.17
N ASN A 10 -5.70 4.67 26.13
CA ASN A 10 -5.47 3.37 25.54
C ASN A 10 -3.99 3.27 25.14
N ARG A 11 -3.20 2.59 25.97
CA ARG A 11 -1.80 2.27 25.67
C ARG A 11 -1.86 1.22 24.55
N VAL A 12 -1.34 1.56 23.37
CA VAL A 12 -1.16 0.57 22.29
C VAL A 12 -0.22 -0.49 22.85
N VAL A 13 -0.75 -1.68 23.14
CA VAL A 13 0.09 -2.82 23.51
C VAL A 13 0.84 -3.20 22.25
N ALA A 14 2.18 -3.07 22.28
CA ALA A 14 3.02 -3.46 21.17
C ALA A 14 2.74 -4.92 20.83
N ARG A 15 2.20 -5.16 19.63
CA ARG A 15 1.92 -6.50 19.12
C ARG A 15 3.06 -6.86 18.16
N ARG A 16 3.78 -7.93 18.46
CA ARG A 16 4.82 -8.46 17.59
C ARG A 16 4.18 -9.25 16.44
N VAL A 17 4.69 -9.04 15.24
CA VAL A 17 4.34 -9.80 14.02
C VAL A 17 5.58 -10.58 13.60
N GLU A 18 5.38 -11.85 13.25
CA GLU A 18 6.42 -12.71 12.70
C GLU A 18 6.08 -13.05 11.25
N VAL A 19 7.06 -12.95 10.36
CA VAL A 19 6.90 -13.12 8.92
C VAL A 19 7.72 -14.31 8.46
N ASN A 20 7.01 -15.29 7.91
CA ASN A 20 7.56 -16.50 7.31
C ASN A 20 6.82 -16.79 6.00
N ASP A 21 7.25 -16.15 4.92
CA ASP A 21 6.69 -16.29 3.57
C ASP A 21 7.77 -16.59 2.52
N LYS A 22 7.39 -16.78 1.25
CA LYS A 22 8.35 -17.19 0.19
C LYS A 22 9.49 -16.20 -0.03
N MET A 23 9.31 -14.92 0.28
CA MET A 23 10.28 -13.85 0.06
C MET A 23 11.04 -13.43 1.33
N GLN A 24 10.53 -13.80 2.51
CA GLN A 24 11.11 -13.38 3.78
C GLN A 24 10.86 -14.44 4.87
N GLN A 25 11.91 -14.88 5.54
CA GLN A 25 11.86 -15.89 6.61
C GLN A 25 12.53 -15.33 7.86
N GLY A 26 11.94 -15.56 9.04
CA GLY A 26 12.51 -15.14 10.32
C GLY A 26 12.53 -13.63 10.56
N TYR A 27 11.82 -12.83 9.75
CA TYR A 27 11.66 -11.39 10.00
C TYR A 27 10.56 -11.17 11.03
N SER A 28 10.75 -10.17 11.90
CA SER A 28 9.72 -9.78 12.86
C SER A 28 9.78 -8.29 13.13
N TYR A 29 8.64 -7.71 13.48
CA TYR A 29 8.52 -6.29 13.80
C TYR A 29 7.38 -6.04 14.79
N ASP A 30 7.46 -4.90 15.46
CA ASP A 30 6.43 -4.48 16.40
C ASP A 30 5.44 -3.50 15.75
N LEU A 31 4.16 -3.69 16.06
CA LEU A 31 3.11 -2.73 15.79
C LEU A 31 3.04 -1.72 16.93
N THR A 32 3.48 -0.50 16.66
CA THR A 32 3.58 0.57 17.67
C THR A 32 2.53 1.67 17.49
N ALA A 33 1.87 1.69 16.34
CA ALA A 33 0.87 2.69 15.97
C ALA A 33 -0.52 2.06 15.73
N ARG A 34 -1.58 2.86 15.84
CA ARG A 34 -2.94 2.40 15.58
C ARG A 34 -3.15 2.18 14.07
N PRO A 35 -3.63 1.00 13.66
CA PRO A 35 -3.87 0.70 12.25
C PRO A 35 -4.78 1.74 11.58
N GLY A 36 -4.37 2.26 10.43
CA GLY A 36 -5.15 3.20 9.63
C GLY A 36 -5.43 4.57 10.27
N GLN A 37 -4.80 4.91 11.40
CA GLN A 37 -5.08 6.15 12.13
C GLN A 37 -3.86 7.07 12.30
N ASP A 38 -2.73 6.51 12.73
CA ASP A 38 -1.59 7.32 13.18
C ASP A 38 -0.58 7.60 12.04
N PHE A 39 -1.06 8.07 10.88
CA PHE A 39 -0.18 8.37 9.75
C PHE A 39 0.71 9.59 9.99
N ALA A 40 1.91 9.58 9.39
CA ALA A 40 2.82 10.70 9.40
C ALA A 40 2.17 11.92 8.73
N GLU A 41 2.53 13.11 9.21
CA GLU A 41 1.98 14.36 8.70
C GLU A 41 2.16 14.49 7.18
N GLY A 42 1.08 14.82 6.48
CA GLY A 42 1.07 14.95 5.03
C GLY A 42 1.20 13.63 4.26
N PHE A 43 1.15 12.46 4.91
CA PHE A 43 0.92 11.18 4.24
C PHE A 43 -0.56 10.81 4.33
N THR A 44 -1.29 11.06 3.25
CA THR A 44 -2.76 10.94 3.17
C THR A 44 -3.14 10.14 1.92
N PRO A 45 -2.85 8.82 1.90
CA PRO A 45 -3.26 7.97 0.78
C PRO A 45 -4.78 7.95 0.64
N ASP A 46 -5.28 7.99 -0.60
CA ASP A 46 -6.71 7.98 -0.90
C ASP A 46 -7.32 6.58 -0.75
N LEU A 47 -6.47 5.54 -0.83
CA LEU A 47 -6.86 4.13 -0.89
C LEU A 47 -6.24 3.35 0.26
N THR A 48 -7.03 2.52 0.93
CA THR A 48 -6.52 1.55 1.90
C THR A 48 -5.89 0.35 1.18
N PRO A 49 -5.05 -0.45 1.87
CA PRO A 49 -4.56 -1.71 1.31
C PRO A 49 -5.68 -2.64 0.85
N LYS A 50 -6.82 -2.68 1.57
CA LYS A 50 -8.00 -3.43 1.17
C LYS A 50 -8.55 -2.94 -0.17
N ASP A 51 -8.78 -1.64 -0.32
CA ASP A 51 -9.30 -1.07 -1.58
C ASP A 51 -8.38 -1.38 -2.76
N MET A 52 -7.06 -1.27 -2.54
CA MET A 52 -6.06 -1.60 -3.56
C MET A 52 -6.17 -3.07 -4.01
N LEU A 53 -6.29 -4.01 -3.06
CA LEU A 53 -6.44 -5.44 -3.36
C LEU A 53 -7.75 -5.75 -4.10
N GLU A 54 -8.87 -5.14 -3.71
CA GLU A 54 -10.16 -5.28 -4.40
C GLU A 54 -10.11 -4.73 -5.84
N MET A 55 -9.30 -3.69 -6.08
CA MET A 55 -9.05 -3.15 -7.41
C MET A 55 -8.03 -3.94 -8.24
N GLY A 56 -7.46 -5.01 -7.68
CA GLY A 56 -6.55 -5.91 -8.38
C GLY A 56 -5.22 -5.28 -8.78
N VAL A 57 -4.72 -4.30 -8.02
CA VAL A 57 -3.44 -3.63 -8.29
C VAL A 57 -2.31 -4.64 -8.52
N PHE A 58 -1.33 -4.25 -9.34
CA PHE A 58 -0.20 -5.11 -9.74
C PHE A 58 -0.63 -6.42 -10.41
N GLY A 59 -1.82 -6.47 -11.02
CA GLY A 59 -2.38 -7.64 -11.67
C GLY A 59 -2.67 -8.79 -10.70
N GLY A 60 -3.00 -8.47 -9.45
CA GLY A 60 -3.42 -9.44 -8.44
C GLY A 60 -2.34 -10.40 -7.92
N CYS A 61 -1.11 -10.35 -8.44
CA CYS A 61 -0.06 -11.27 -8.00
C CYS A 61 0.62 -10.85 -6.70
N TYR A 62 0.23 -9.71 -6.15
CA TYR A 62 0.82 -9.14 -4.96
C TYR A 62 0.07 -9.66 -3.72
N MET A 63 0.79 -10.01 -2.65
CA MET A 63 0.22 -10.54 -1.38
C MET A 63 -0.45 -11.92 -1.47
N THR A 64 -0.20 -12.73 -2.51
CA THR A 64 -0.87 -14.04 -2.66
C THR A 64 -0.37 -15.12 -1.68
N ASP A 65 0.83 -14.94 -1.14
CA ASP A 65 1.60 -15.93 -0.37
C ASP A 65 2.03 -15.42 1.03
N CYS A 66 1.54 -14.24 1.44
CA CYS A 66 1.78 -13.65 2.77
C CYS A 66 0.46 -13.16 3.42
N ARG A 67 -0.64 -13.87 3.13
CA ARG A 67 -1.99 -13.49 3.61
C ARG A 67 -2.12 -13.54 5.13
N ASP A 68 -1.39 -14.44 5.79
CA ASP A 68 -1.43 -14.60 7.24
C ASP A 68 -0.79 -13.42 8.00
N GLU A 69 0.00 -12.58 7.30
CA GLU A 69 0.58 -11.37 7.87
C GLU A 69 -0.48 -10.25 8.06
N PHE A 70 -1.55 -10.24 7.25
CA PHE A 70 -2.50 -9.13 7.16
C PHE A 70 -3.93 -9.55 7.57
N PRO A 71 -4.82 -8.58 7.90
CA PRO A 71 -6.19 -8.89 8.26
C PRO A 71 -6.92 -9.68 7.16
N LYS A 72 -7.61 -10.77 7.54
CA LYS A 72 -8.38 -11.60 6.60
C LYS A 72 -9.38 -10.79 5.76
N SER A 73 -9.97 -9.76 6.38
CA SER A 73 -10.95 -8.87 5.73
C SER A 73 -10.40 -8.06 4.56
N TRP A 74 -9.07 -7.95 4.40
CA TRP A 74 -8.44 -7.32 3.23
C TRP A 74 -8.49 -8.21 1.99
N PHE A 75 -8.63 -9.52 2.18
CA PHE A 75 -8.66 -10.50 1.10
C PHE A 75 -10.08 -10.90 0.70
N GLU A 76 -11.09 -10.45 1.45
CA GLU A 76 -12.49 -10.52 1.05
C GLU A 76 -12.71 -9.61 -0.17
N GLY A 77 -13.10 -10.18 -1.31
CA GLY A 77 -13.29 -9.42 -2.56
C GLY A 77 -11.99 -9.05 -3.29
N ALA A 78 -10.83 -9.42 -2.77
CA ALA A 78 -9.55 -9.14 -3.42
C ALA A 78 -9.41 -9.88 -4.75
N LYS A 79 -8.93 -9.17 -5.77
CA LYS A 79 -8.62 -9.76 -7.08
C LYS A 79 -7.19 -10.29 -7.05
N LEU A 80 -7.03 -11.59 -6.85
CA LEU A 80 -5.74 -12.26 -6.70
C LEU A 80 -5.41 -13.16 -7.90
N SER A 81 -4.14 -13.16 -8.29
CA SER A 81 -3.58 -14.02 -9.34
C SER A 81 -2.30 -14.70 -8.83
N PRO A 82 -2.42 -15.82 -8.11
CA PRO A 82 -1.27 -16.54 -7.58
C PRO A 82 -0.27 -16.94 -8.68
N GLY A 83 1.01 -16.68 -8.45
CA GLY A 83 2.11 -17.14 -9.31
C GLY A 83 2.41 -16.27 -10.53
N LYS A 84 1.45 -15.51 -11.09
CA LYS A 84 1.70 -14.63 -12.24
C LYS A 84 0.78 -13.40 -12.24
N PRO A 85 1.29 -12.19 -12.55
CA PRO A 85 0.43 -11.02 -12.74
C PRO A 85 -0.50 -11.18 -13.93
N ASP A 86 -1.78 -10.86 -13.74
CA ASP A 86 -2.77 -10.74 -14.80
C ASP A 86 -3.26 -9.29 -14.92
N LYS A 87 -2.95 -8.63 -16.05
CA LYS A 87 -3.40 -7.26 -16.30
C LYS A 87 -4.92 -7.14 -16.34
N ALA A 88 -5.67 -8.20 -16.66
CA ALA A 88 -7.13 -8.15 -16.72
C ALA A 88 -7.76 -7.93 -15.33
N LEU A 89 -7.03 -8.26 -14.26
CA LEU A 89 -7.48 -8.02 -12.89
C LEU A 89 -7.30 -6.57 -12.43
N ASN A 90 -6.35 -5.84 -13.03
CA ASN A 90 -6.19 -4.42 -12.76
C ASN A 90 -7.47 -3.66 -13.13
N TYR A 91 -7.83 -2.63 -12.35
CA TYR A 91 -9.00 -1.79 -12.62
C TYR A 91 -9.09 -1.29 -14.07
N PHE A 92 -7.97 -0.85 -14.67
CA PHE A 92 -7.93 -0.36 -16.06
C PHE A 92 -7.53 -1.44 -17.09
N GLY A 93 -7.38 -2.72 -16.69
CA GLY A 93 -7.06 -3.81 -17.61
C GLY A 93 -5.65 -3.77 -18.24
N ILE A 94 -4.74 -2.94 -17.72
CA ILE A 94 -3.43 -2.62 -18.35
C ILE A 94 -2.27 -2.82 -17.37
N HIS A 95 -1.09 -3.21 -17.88
CA HIS A 95 0.15 -3.22 -17.09
C HIS A 95 0.71 -1.81 -16.89
N ALA A 96 0.95 -1.44 -15.63
CA ALA A 96 1.48 -0.13 -15.26
C ALA A 96 2.65 -0.17 -14.25
N SER A 97 3.18 -1.36 -13.94
CA SER A 97 4.32 -1.55 -13.04
C SER A 97 5.58 -2.01 -13.79
N GLN A 98 6.74 -1.68 -13.22
CA GLN A 98 8.02 -2.29 -13.60
C GLN A 98 8.20 -3.63 -12.87
N PRO A 99 8.90 -4.62 -13.48
CA PRO A 99 9.17 -5.90 -12.83
C PRO A 99 10.05 -5.72 -11.59
N LEU A 100 9.87 -6.55 -10.56
CA LEU A 100 10.62 -6.46 -9.29
C LEU A 100 12.14 -6.42 -9.48
N SER A 101 12.67 -7.12 -10.48
CA SER A 101 14.10 -7.10 -10.85
C SER A 101 14.60 -5.70 -11.18
N GLU A 102 13.80 -4.88 -11.86
CA GLU A 102 14.13 -3.49 -12.19
C GLU A 102 14.11 -2.60 -10.94
N TRP A 103 13.19 -2.86 -9.99
CA TRP A 103 13.17 -2.15 -8.71
C TRP A 103 14.42 -2.49 -7.88
N ARG A 104 14.83 -3.76 -7.86
CA ARG A 104 16.08 -4.20 -7.22
C ARG A 104 17.30 -3.53 -7.87
N ARG A 105 17.39 -3.54 -9.20
CA ARG A 105 18.47 -2.88 -9.95
C ARG A 105 18.61 -1.39 -9.62
N LYS A 106 17.49 -0.72 -9.36
CA LYS A 106 17.45 0.71 -8.98
C LYS A 106 17.69 0.97 -7.49
N GLY A 107 17.88 -0.06 -6.66
CA GLY A 107 17.99 0.09 -5.20
C GLY A 107 16.70 0.59 -4.54
N TRP A 108 15.55 0.33 -5.16
CA TRP A 108 14.24 0.82 -4.70
C TRP A 108 13.49 -0.17 -3.79
N ILE A 109 14.09 -1.32 -3.51
CA ILE A 109 13.59 -2.34 -2.60
C ILE A 109 14.40 -2.26 -1.31
N HIS A 110 13.69 -2.21 -0.19
CA HIS A 110 14.29 -2.35 1.13
C HIS A 110 14.33 -3.86 1.48
N GLU A 111 15.37 -4.31 2.18
CA GLU A 111 15.50 -5.72 2.58
C GLU A 111 14.34 -6.18 3.46
N ASP A 112 13.92 -5.31 4.37
CA ASP A 112 12.76 -5.56 5.23
C ASP A 112 11.46 -5.62 4.44
N ASP A 113 11.32 -4.92 3.31
CA ASP A 113 10.12 -4.92 2.47
C ASP A 113 10.42 -5.43 1.05
N PRO A 114 10.71 -6.73 0.89
CA PRO A 114 11.28 -7.29 -0.33
C PRO A 114 10.33 -7.27 -1.54
N ARG A 115 9.03 -7.06 -1.31
CA ARG A 115 8.03 -6.87 -2.37
C ARG A 115 7.96 -5.40 -2.83
N GLY A 116 8.46 -4.47 -2.03
CA GLY A 116 8.57 -3.05 -2.34
C GLY A 116 7.48 -2.19 -1.69
N TRP A 117 7.20 -1.04 -2.31
CA TRP A 117 6.39 0.03 -1.71
C TRP A 117 5.03 -0.43 -1.19
N PHE A 118 4.30 -1.29 -1.91
CA PHE A 118 2.98 -1.71 -1.46
C PHE A 118 3.05 -2.63 -0.22
N GLN A 119 4.12 -3.41 -0.04
CA GLN A 119 4.30 -4.18 1.21
C GLN A 119 4.65 -3.28 2.37
N TRP A 120 5.55 -2.32 2.14
CA TRP A 120 5.84 -1.27 3.11
C TRP A 120 4.54 -0.56 3.52
N TYR A 121 3.68 -0.18 2.56
CA TYR A 121 2.43 0.50 2.85
C TYR A 121 1.47 -0.37 3.66
N CYS A 122 1.31 -1.66 3.32
CA CYS A 122 0.50 -2.59 4.11
C CYS A 122 0.96 -2.65 5.58
N ARG A 123 2.26 -2.78 5.82
CA ARG A 123 2.83 -2.85 7.18
C ARG A 123 2.75 -1.52 7.92
N TYR A 124 3.00 -0.43 7.22
CA TYR A 124 2.86 0.92 7.77
C TYR A 124 1.41 1.19 8.19
N TYR A 125 0.45 0.77 7.35
CA TYR A 125 -0.98 0.86 7.61
C TYR A 125 -1.39 0.02 8.82
N THR A 126 -0.85 -1.19 9.01
CA THR A 126 -1.14 -2.02 10.18
C THR A 126 -0.46 -1.54 11.47
N GLY A 127 0.41 -0.54 11.40
CA GLY A 127 0.98 0.12 12.57
C GLY A 127 2.48 -0.10 12.78
N ARG A 128 3.19 -0.71 11.83
CA ARG A 128 4.67 -0.75 11.85
C ARG A 128 5.22 0.66 11.62
N ARG A 129 6.23 1.04 12.39
CA ARG A 129 7.05 2.24 12.13
C ARG A 129 8.48 1.80 11.85
N HIS A 130 9.10 2.39 10.85
CA HIS A 130 10.35 1.91 10.26
C HIS A 130 11.29 3.05 9.89
N ALA A 131 12.59 2.80 9.89
CA ALA A 131 13.60 3.79 9.47
C ALA A 131 13.43 4.22 8.00
N ASP A 132 12.77 3.39 7.18
CA ASP A 132 12.52 3.67 5.76
C ASP A 132 11.24 4.49 5.50
N ASP A 133 10.47 4.83 6.54
CA ASP A 133 9.16 5.46 6.38
C ASP A 133 9.25 6.81 5.64
N GLU A 134 10.23 7.65 6.00
CA GLU A 134 10.40 8.97 5.39
C GLU A 134 10.70 8.86 3.88
N ARG A 135 11.58 7.93 3.49
CA ARG A 135 11.92 7.69 2.09
C ARG A 135 10.68 7.26 1.29
N GLN A 136 9.91 6.33 1.83
CA GLN A 136 8.74 5.77 1.14
C GLN A 136 7.59 6.77 1.03
N ILE A 137 7.36 7.58 2.07
CA ILE A 137 6.44 8.71 2.04
C ILE A 137 6.91 9.76 1.01
N GLY A 138 8.21 10.06 0.96
CA GLY A 138 8.79 10.98 -0.04
C GLY A 138 8.52 10.52 -1.49
N ARG A 139 8.68 9.22 -1.76
CA ARG A 139 8.36 8.63 -3.08
C ARG A 139 6.87 8.73 -3.40
N TRP A 140 6.00 8.46 -2.42
CA TRP A 140 4.56 8.64 -2.58
C TRP A 140 4.20 10.10 -2.89
N ARG A 141 4.78 11.08 -2.16
CA ARG A 141 4.57 12.52 -2.43
C ARG A 141 5.02 12.89 -3.85
N ALA A 142 6.13 12.34 -4.32
CA ALA A 142 6.63 12.60 -5.66
C ALA A 142 5.63 12.17 -6.77
N MET A 143 4.77 11.18 -6.51
CA MET A 143 3.73 10.75 -7.45
C MET A 143 2.63 11.79 -7.65
N ARG A 144 2.48 12.78 -6.75
CA ARG A 144 1.49 13.87 -6.87
C ARG A 144 1.60 14.64 -8.20
N ARG A 145 2.80 14.73 -8.79
CA ARG A 145 2.97 15.34 -10.13
C ARG A 145 2.15 14.62 -11.20
N HIS A 146 1.98 13.31 -11.10
CA HIS A 146 1.22 12.51 -12.04
C HIS A 146 -0.28 12.73 -11.90
N VAL A 147 -0.76 13.04 -10.69
CA VAL A 147 -2.14 13.48 -10.44
C VAL A 147 -2.41 14.80 -11.18
N GLY A 148 -1.52 15.78 -11.04
CA GLY A 148 -1.64 17.07 -11.74
C GLY A 148 -1.62 16.94 -13.27
N GLN A 149 -0.79 16.03 -13.81
CA GLN A 149 -0.75 15.75 -15.25
C GLN A 149 -2.06 15.16 -15.79
N VAL A 150 -2.73 14.30 -15.01
CA VAL A 150 -4.05 13.75 -15.39
C VAL A 150 -5.09 14.87 -15.37
N ARG A 151 -5.20 15.62 -14.27
CA ARG A 151 -6.17 16.73 -14.14
C ARG A 151 -6.03 17.80 -15.22
N LYS A 152 -4.80 18.13 -15.62
CA LYS A 152 -4.55 19.14 -16.67
C LYS A 152 -4.78 18.58 -18.08
N GLY A 153 -4.56 17.28 -18.27
CA GLY A 153 -4.46 16.67 -19.59
C GLY A 153 -5.63 15.76 -19.96
N CYS A 154 -6.63 15.62 -19.10
CA CYS A 154 -7.82 14.80 -19.30
C CYS A 154 -9.06 15.60 -18.91
N GLU A 155 -10.19 15.30 -19.54
CA GLU A 155 -11.49 15.79 -19.10
C GLU A 155 -11.88 15.15 -17.76
N GLU A 156 -12.58 15.90 -16.91
CA GLU A 156 -13.03 15.41 -15.61
C GLU A 156 -13.98 14.22 -15.80
N GLY A 157 -13.67 13.11 -15.13
CA GLY A 157 -14.45 11.87 -15.24
C GLY A 157 -14.11 10.99 -16.45
N ASP A 158 -13.28 11.45 -17.41
CA ASP A 158 -12.83 10.60 -18.51
C ASP A 158 -11.78 9.58 -18.04
N LEU A 159 -12.26 8.39 -17.68
CA LEU A 159 -11.45 7.25 -17.26
C LEU A 159 -10.66 6.61 -18.42
N SER A 160 -11.04 6.89 -19.67
CA SER A 160 -10.33 6.38 -20.85
C SER A 160 -9.06 7.18 -21.14
N CYS A 161 -8.98 8.42 -20.66
CA CYS A 161 -7.78 9.24 -20.79
C CYS A 161 -6.64 8.77 -19.87
N ARG A 162 -5.46 8.56 -20.46
CA ARG A 162 -4.20 8.16 -19.79
C ARG A 162 -4.34 6.93 -18.84
N PRO A 163 -4.92 5.81 -19.31
CA PRO A 163 -5.32 4.72 -18.44
C PRO A 163 -4.12 4.03 -17.77
N LYS A 164 -2.97 3.96 -18.46
CA LYS A 164 -1.71 3.46 -17.86
C LYS A 164 -1.22 4.32 -16.70
N GLN A 165 -1.32 5.64 -16.81
CA GLN A 165 -0.93 6.57 -15.76
C GLN A 165 -1.91 6.53 -14.59
N ARG A 166 -3.22 6.44 -14.87
CA ARG A 166 -4.25 6.22 -13.85
C ARG A 166 -4.03 4.90 -13.10
N GLN A 167 -3.73 3.80 -13.80
CA GLN A 167 -3.41 2.52 -13.17
C GLN A 167 -2.14 2.60 -12.30
N ALA A 168 -1.10 3.31 -12.76
CA ALA A 168 0.09 3.53 -11.96
C ALA A 168 -0.23 4.31 -10.67
N LEU A 169 -1.12 5.31 -10.73
CA LEU A 169 -1.55 6.05 -9.53
C LEU A 169 -2.28 5.16 -8.52
N LEU A 170 -3.12 4.21 -8.96
CA LEU A 170 -3.74 3.22 -8.07
C LEU A 170 -2.71 2.37 -7.33
N HIS A 171 -1.60 2.00 -7.99
CA HIS A 171 -0.49 1.26 -7.37
C HIS A 171 0.23 2.05 -6.27
N TRP A 172 0.06 3.37 -6.24
CA TRP A 172 0.62 4.29 -5.25
C TRP A 172 -0.46 4.87 -4.31
N ALA A 173 -1.61 4.20 -4.19
CA ALA A 173 -2.72 4.59 -3.32
C ALA A 173 -3.30 6.00 -3.59
N TYR A 174 -3.22 6.48 -4.82
CA TYR A 174 -3.98 7.65 -5.29
C TYR A 174 -5.22 7.17 -6.04
N ASP A 175 -6.41 7.65 -5.67
CA ASP A 175 -7.66 7.23 -6.31
C ASP A 175 -7.86 7.93 -7.65
N SER A 176 -7.23 7.39 -8.69
CA SER A 176 -7.27 7.94 -10.04
C SER A 176 -8.60 7.78 -10.76
N ARG A 177 -9.59 7.11 -10.15
CA ARG A 177 -10.96 7.02 -10.67
C ARG A 177 -11.75 8.31 -10.43
N ARG A 178 -11.26 9.14 -9.51
CA ARG A 178 -11.91 10.39 -9.07
C ARG A 178 -11.13 11.64 -9.51
N LEU A 179 -10.20 11.47 -10.47
CA LEU A 179 -9.32 12.52 -10.99
C LEU A 179 -9.74 13.06 -12.34
#